data_AF-A0A6A5XY38-F1
#
_entry.id   AF-A0A6A5XY38-F1
#
_cell.length_a   1.000
_cell.length_b   1.000
_cell.length_c   1.000
_cell.angle_alpha   90.00
_cell.angle_beta   90.00
_cell.angle_gamma   90.00
#
_symmetry.space_group_name_H-M   'P 1'
#
loop_
_entity.id
_entity.type
_entity.pdbx_description
1 polymer ?
#
loop_
_entity_poly.entity_id
_entity_poly.type
_entity_poly.pdbx_seq_one_letter_code
_entity_poly.pdbx_strand_id
1 'polypeptide(L)'
;MAAPNINYAGTWTLNRQDSDSPEPLLSLQGIGYFIRKSIALATIRLQITQHEDPPLPPNSSKEKVQHIVCSQTASGLKGTSEYHCADNQFRDHSDWLFGAVRGKAEWLELEELDEPFLKKGWDSGAQHHAFIFITVES
;
A
#
# COMPACT_ATOMS: atom_id res chain seq x y z
N MET A 1 4.15 -6.58 -18.31
CA MET A 1 3.53 -7.87 -17.92
C MET A 1 2.01 -7.70 -17.96
N ALA A 2 1.23 -8.73 -18.27
CA ALA A 2 -0.23 -8.68 -18.10
C ALA A 2 -0.59 -8.79 -16.60
N ALA A 3 -1.65 -8.13 -16.14
CA ALA A 3 -2.04 -8.19 -14.74
C ALA A 3 -2.34 -9.64 -14.29
N PRO A 4 -1.85 -10.08 -13.12
CA PRO A 4 -2.11 -11.43 -12.62
C PRO A 4 -3.59 -11.60 -12.23
N ASN A 5 -4.09 -12.84 -12.27
CA ASN A 5 -5.42 -13.18 -11.79
C ASN A 5 -5.44 -13.32 -10.25
N ILE A 6 -5.14 -12.21 -9.54
CA ILE A 6 -5.12 -12.10 -8.08
C ILE A 6 -6.11 -11.02 -7.66
N ASN A 7 -6.90 -11.28 -6.62
CA ASN A 7 -7.92 -10.35 -6.13
C ASN A 7 -7.71 -10.04 -4.65
N TYR A 8 -7.43 -8.79 -4.32
CA TYR A 8 -7.24 -8.29 -2.95
C TYR A 8 -8.49 -7.61 -2.38
N ALA A 9 -9.57 -7.51 -3.15
CA ALA A 9 -10.78 -6.83 -2.73
C ALA A 9 -11.38 -7.50 -1.48
N GLY A 10 -11.73 -6.68 -0.49
CA GLY A 10 -12.21 -7.19 0.79
C GLY A 10 -12.08 -6.19 1.92
N THR A 11 -12.39 -6.67 3.13
CA THR A 11 -12.18 -5.92 4.37
C THR A 11 -11.23 -6.68 5.26
N TRP A 12 -10.15 -6.01 5.65
CA TRP A 12 -9.04 -6.59 6.40
C TRP A 12 -8.91 -5.82 7.71
N THR A 13 -8.80 -6.53 8.83
CA THR A 13 -8.56 -5.92 10.15
C THR A 13 -7.19 -6.35 10.63
N LEU A 14 -6.38 -5.39 11.10
CA LEU A 14 -5.04 -5.66 11.60
C LEU A 14 -5.11 -6.62 12.81
N ASN A 15 -4.40 -7.75 12.72
CA ASN A 15 -4.21 -8.64 13.86
C ASN A 15 -3.04 -8.15 14.71
N ARG A 16 -3.36 -7.54 15.86
CA ARG A 16 -2.35 -7.01 16.79
C ARG A 16 -1.49 -8.07 17.47
N GLN A 17 -1.98 -9.30 17.64
CA GLN A 17 -1.23 -10.33 18.35
C GLN A 17 -0.02 -10.79 17.55
N ASP A 18 -0.17 -10.80 16.22
CA ASP A 18 0.85 -11.25 15.27
C ASP A 18 1.53 -10.09 14.53
N SER A 19 1.39 -8.85 15.02
CA SER A 19 2.00 -7.65 14.43
C SER A 19 3.04 -7.03 15.36
N ASP A 20 4.16 -6.60 14.78
CA ASP A 20 5.14 -5.77 15.48
C ASP A 20 4.60 -4.35 15.76
N SER A 21 5.20 -3.66 16.72
CA SER A 21 4.82 -2.29 17.06
C SER A 21 5.19 -1.31 15.93
N PRO A 22 4.26 -0.42 15.49
CA PRO A 22 4.56 0.60 14.48
C PRO A 22 5.35 1.79 15.04
N GLU A 23 5.55 1.87 16.36
CA GLU A 23 6.16 3.04 17.01
C GLU A 23 7.56 3.41 16.52
N PRO A 24 8.50 2.47 16.34
CA PRO A 24 9.85 2.81 15.89
C PRO A 24 9.84 3.46 14.50
N LEU A 25 9.06 2.90 13.57
CA LEU A 25 8.93 3.42 12.21
C LEU A 25 8.29 4.81 12.21
N LEU A 26 7.16 4.98 12.90
CA LEU A 26 6.47 6.27 12.98
C LEU A 26 7.34 7.34 13.68
N SER A 27 8.15 6.94 14.67
CA SER A 27 9.07 7.86 15.33
C SER A 27 10.20 8.30 14.40
N LEU A 28 10.72 7.37 13.59
CA LEU A 28 11.73 7.67 12.57
C LEU A 28 11.20 8.64 11.52
N GLN A 29 9.93 8.52 11.15
CA GLN A 29 9.21 9.42 10.24
C GLN A 29 8.83 10.77 10.87
N GLY A 30 9.22 11.05 12.11
CA GLY A 30 8.95 12.33 12.77
C GLY A 30 7.51 12.51 13.28
N ILE A 31 6.68 11.46 13.29
CA ILE A 31 5.30 11.54 13.78
C ILE A 31 5.31 11.79 15.28
N GLY A 32 4.56 12.79 15.77
CA GLY A 32 4.55 13.18 17.19
C GLY A 32 4.09 12.07 18.15
N TYR A 33 4.67 12.05 19.35
CA TYR A 33 4.48 10.99 20.37
C TYR A 33 3.01 10.60 20.62
N PHE A 34 2.13 11.59 20.81
CA PHE A 34 0.71 11.34 21.09
C PHE A 34 0.00 10.63 19.94
N ILE A 35 0.26 11.04 18.69
CA ILE A 35 -0.32 10.39 17.51
C ILE A 35 0.17 8.95 17.39
N ARG A 36 1.47 8.70 17.62
CA ARG A 36 2.02 7.33 17.59
C ARG A 36 1.34 6.42 18.62
N LYS A 37 1.15 6.91 19.86
CA LYS A 37 0.45 6.16 20.91
C LYS A 37 -1.01 5.90 20.57
N SER A 38 -1.71 6.87 19.99
CA SER A 38 -3.08 6.68 19.51
C SER A 38 -3.16 5.61 18.41
N ILE A 39 -2.23 5.62 17.45
CA ILE A 39 -2.17 4.60 16.39
C ILE A 39 -1.91 3.21 16.99
N ALA A 40 -0.99 3.10 17.95
CA ALA A 40 -0.68 1.84 18.62
C ALA A 40 -1.91 1.19 19.29
N LEU A 41 -2.87 2.00 19.75
CA LEU A 41 -4.11 1.55 20.39
C LEU A 41 -5.31 1.40 19.44
N ALA A 42 -5.29 2.08 18.28
CA ALA A 42 -6.45 2.17 17.38
C ALA A 42 -6.72 0.88 16.59
N THR A 43 -7.93 0.34 16.57
CA THR A 43 -8.30 -0.75 15.64
C THR A 43 -8.15 -0.25 14.20
N ILE A 44 -7.24 -0.88 13.44
CA ILE A 44 -6.96 -0.55 12.04
C ILE A 44 -7.75 -1.50 11.14
N ARG A 45 -8.49 -0.93 10.18
CA ARG A 45 -9.21 -1.68 9.15
C ARG A 45 -8.95 -1.09 7.78
N LEU A 46 -8.64 -1.96 6.82
CA LEU A 46 -8.53 -1.65 5.41
C LEU A 46 -9.75 -2.18 4.67
N GLN A 47 -10.33 -1.35 3.82
CA GLN A 47 -11.29 -1.77 2.80
C GLN A 47 -10.62 -1.58 1.44
N ILE A 48 -10.46 -2.68 0.72
CA ILE A 48 -9.79 -2.72 -0.59
C ILE A 48 -10.84 -2.96 -1.66
N THR A 49 -10.80 -2.16 -2.72
CA THR A 49 -11.52 -2.43 -3.97
C THR A 49 -10.53 -2.51 -5.12
N GLN A 50 -10.82 -3.37 -6.08
CA GLN A 50 -9.95 -3.65 -7.22
C GLN A 50 -10.79 -3.70 -8.49
N HIS A 51 -10.35 -2.98 -9.53
CA HIS A 51 -11.03 -2.89 -10.81
C HIS A 51 -10.04 -2.59 -11.95
N GLU A 52 -10.51 -2.69 -13.19
CA GLU A 52 -9.73 -2.38 -14.39
C GLU A 52 -10.32 -1.20 -15.15
N ASP A 53 -9.55 -0.14 -15.28
CA ASP A 53 -9.91 1.08 -15.99
C ASP A 53 -8.67 1.70 -16.67
N PRO A 54 -8.85 2.66 -17.59
CA PRO A 54 -7.74 3.43 -18.11
C PRO A 54 -6.97 4.15 -16.98
N PRO A 55 -5.63 4.23 -17.07
CA PRO A 55 -4.82 4.81 -16.01
C PRO A 55 -5.15 6.29 -15.79
N LEU A 56 -4.91 6.75 -14.57
CA LEU A 56 -5.01 8.17 -14.22
C LEU A 56 -3.77 8.93 -14.74
N PRO A 57 -3.83 10.27 -14.89
CA PRO A 57 -2.65 11.08 -15.14
C PRO A 57 -1.50 10.76 -14.16
N PRO A 58 -0.22 10.85 -14.60
CA PRO A 58 0.26 11.43 -15.86
C PRO A 58 0.15 10.51 -17.08
N ASN A 59 -0.26 9.25 -16.91
CA ASN A 59 -0.45 8.32 -18.02
C ASN A 59 -1.75 8.64 -18.79
N SER A 60 -1.66 8.76 -20.10
CA SER A 60 -2.79 9.06 -20.99
C SER A 60 -3.18 7.89 -21.89
N SER A 61 -2.66 6.68 -21.64
CA SER A 61 -3.05 5.48 -22.37
C SER A 61 -4.54 5.19 -22.19
N LYS A 62 -5.15 4.56 -23.20
CA LYS A 62 -6.52 4.02 -23.11
C LYS A 62 -6.55 2.55 -22.74
N GLU A 63 -5.38 1.91 -22.69
CA GLU A 63 -5.26 0.53 -22.26
C GLU A 63 -5.58 0.45 -20.77
N LYS A 64 -6.39 -0.55 -20.39
CA LYS A 64 -6.80 -0.71 -19.01
C LYS A 64 -5.61 -1.19 -18.18
N VAL A 65 -5.48 -0.62 -16.99
CA VAL A 65 -4.57 -1.08 -15.96
C VAL A 65 -5.36 -1.48 -14.72
N GLN A 66 -4.70 -2.14 -13.78
CA GLN A 66 -5.32 -2.47 -12.50
C GLN A 66 -5.34 -1.23 -11.60
N HIS A 67 -6.50 -0.93 -11.05
CA HIS A 67 -6.72 0.09 -10.05
C HIS A 67 -7.02 -0.58 -8.72
N ILE A 68 -6.34 -0.12 -7.67
CA ILE A 68 -6.52 -0.61 -6.30
C ILE A 68 -6.77 0.59 -5.41
N VAL A 69 -7.93 0.60 -4.76
CA VAL A 69 -8.31 1.66 -3.83
C VAL A 69 -8.31 1.07 -2.44
N CYS A 70 -7.47 1.63 -1.58
CA CYS A 70 -7.32 1.23 -0.19
C CYS A 70 -7.89 2.33 0.69
N SER A 71 -8.98 2.06 1.41
CA SER A 71 -9.52 2.97 2.41
C SER A 71 -9.21 2.43 3.80
N GLN A 72 -8.40 3.18 4.54
CA GLN A 72 -7.97 2.84 5.89
C GLN A 72 -8.74 3.63 6.93
N THR A 73 -9.22 2.92 7.94
CA THR A 73 -9.81 3.50 9.14
C THR A 73 -9.01 3.09 10.36
N ALA A 74 -8.91 4.01 11.31
CA ALA A 74 -8.27 3.82 12.59
C ALA A 74 -9.21 4.35 13.67
N SER A 75 -9.66 3.49 14.61
CA SER A 75 -10.64 3.90 15.62
C SER A 75 -10.17 5.11 16.43
N GLY A 76 -10.95 6.19 16.43
CA GLY A 76 -10.62 7.42 17.16
C GLY A 76 -9.61 8.34 16.45
N LEU A 77 -9.23 8.04 15.21
CA LEU A 77 -8.34 8.85 14.37
C LEU A 77 -8.97 9.13 13.02
N LYS A 78 -8.44 10.13 12.31
CA LYS A 78 -8.82 10.39 10.92
C LYS A 78 -8.31 9.24 10.04
N GLY A 79 -9.18 8.72 9.16
CA GLY A 79 -8.79 7.72 8.18
C GLY A 79 -7.94 8.29 7.04
N THR A 80 -7.45 7.42 6.18
CA THR A 80 -6.74 7.79 4.94
C THR A 80 -7.18 6.88 3.80
N SER A 81 -7.04 7.36 2.56
CA SER A 81 -7.37 6.60 1.36
C SER A 81 -6.28 6.78 0.32
N GLU A 82 -5.82 5.67 -0.24
CA GLU A 82 -4.82 5.63 -1.30
C GLU A 82 -5.43 5.05 -2.58
N TYR A 83 -5.00 5.60 -3.72
CA TYR A 83 -5.45 5.23 -5.05
C TYR A 83 -4.24 4.82 -5.88
N HIS A 84 -4.11 3.52 -6.14
CA HIS A 84 -2.97 2.95 -6.84
C HIS A 84 -3.38 2.55 -8.25
N CYS A 85 -2.60 2.98 -9.24
CA CYS A 85 -2.69 2.50 -10.62
C CYS A 85 -1.42 1.73 -10.94
N ALA A 86 -1.56 0.48 -11.37
CA ALA A 86 -0.42 -0.39 -11.69
C ALA A 86 0.18 -0.08 -13.07
N ASP A 87 0.75 1.11 -13.21
CA ASP A 87 1.32 1.64 -14.46
C ASP A 87 2.70 2.29 -14.29
N ASN A 88 3.31 2.10 -13.12
CA ASN A 88 4.63 2.59 -12.75
C ASN A 88 4.79 4.12 -12.88
N GLN A 89 3.69 4.89 -12.71
CA GLN A 89 3.74 6.35 -12.71
C GLN A 89 3.57 6.93 -11.30
N PHE A 90 4.44 7.90 -10.97
CA PHE A 90 4.31 8.66 -9.74
C PHE A 90 3.09 9.58 -9.78
N ARG A 91 2.36 9.63 -8.67
CA ARG A 91 1.20 10.50 -8.44
C ARG A 91 1.28 11.13 -7.07
N ASP A 92 0.94 12.41 -7.00
CA ASP A 92 0.93 13.17 -5.75
C ASP A 92 -0.27 12.76 -4.89
N HIS A 93 -0.03 12.70 -3.59
CA HIS A 93 -1.02 12.41 -2.56
C HIS A 93 -0.76 13.32 -1.35
N SER A 94 -1.83 13.79 -0.72
CA SER A 94 -1.73 14.52 0.54
C SER A 94 -2.41 13.73 1.63
N ASP A 95 -1.63 13.37 2.62
CA ASP A 95 -2.06 12.64 3.79
C ASP A 95 -1.93 13.50 5.04
N TRP A 96 -2.86 13.34 5.99
CA TRP A 96 -2.84 14.13 7.22
C TRP A 96 -1.77 13.69 8.21
N LEU A 97 -1.35 12.42 8.13
CA LEU A 97 -0.33 11.82 8.97
C LEU A 97 1.06 12.00 8.34
N PHE A 98 1.18 11.78 7.04
CA PHE A 98 2.46 11.78 6.32
C PHE A 98 2.75 13.06 5.51
N GLY A 99 1.80 13.98 5.39
CA GLY A 99 1.99 15.22 4.65
C GLY A 99 1.87 15.02 3.13
N ALA A 100 2.63 15.78 2.35
CA ALA A 100 2.71 15.59 0.91
C ALA A 100 3.63 14.41 0.61
N VAL A 101 3.11 13.44 -0.14
CA VAL A 101 3.86 12.28 -0.59
C VAL A 101 3.55 12.04 -2.07
N ARG A 102 4.38 11.27 -2.74
CA ARG A 102 4.07 10.73 -4.07
C ARG A 102 4.25 9.22 -4.09
N GLY A 103 3.32 8.54 -4.75
CA GLY A 103 3.29 7.09 -4.85
C GLY A 103 3.33 6.62 -6.30
N LYS A 104 3.98 5.48 -6.56
CA LYS A 104 3.80 4.73 -7.81
C LYS A 104 3.57 3.25 -7.50
N ALA A 105 2.83 2.57 -8.37
CA ALA A 105 2.51 1.16 -8.24
C ALA A 105 2.79 0.40 -9.54
N GLU A 106 3.32 -0.80 -9.45
CA GLU A 106 3.54 -1.70 -10.59
C GLU A 106 3.46 -3.17 -10.17
N TRP A 107 3.17 -4.05 -11.12
CA TRP A 107 3.21 -5.50 -10.91
C TRP A 107 4.62 -6.02 -11.14
N LEU A 108 5.17 -6.75 -10.16
CA LEU A 108 6.49 -7.38 -10.22
C LEU A 108 6.44 -8.83 -9.78
N GLU A 109 7.18 -9.69 -10.48
CA GLU A 109 7.59 -11.01 -9.99
C GLU A 109 8.71 -10.89 -8.95
N LEU A 110 8.90 -11.92 -8.12
CA LEU A 110 9.90 -11.90 -7.03
C LEU A 110 11.32 -11.74 -7.58
N GLU A 111 11.57 -12.29 -8.76
CA GLU A 111 12.84 -12.23 -9.48
C GLU A 111 13.18 -10.81 -9.91
N GLU A 112 12.17 -9.98 -10.21
CA GLU A 112 12.30 -8.60 -10.70
C GLU A 112 12.62 -7.59 -9.59
N LEU A 113 12.50 -7.97 -8.30
CA LEU A 113 12.87 -7.10 -7.18
C LEU A 113 14.39 -6.91 -7.12
N ASP A 114 14.88 -5.69 -6.87
CA ASP A 114 16.34 -5.49 -6.72
C ASP A 114 16.85 -5.87 -5.32
N GLU A 115 16.01 -5.70 -4.30
CA GLU A 115 16.41 -5.84 -2.90
C GLU A 115 16.44 -7.31 -2.42
N PRO A 116 17.62 -7.89 -2.10
CA PRO A 116 17.73 -9.30 -1.72
C PRO A 116 16.97 -9.65 -0.44
N PHE A 117 16.73 -8.68 0.43
CA PHE A 117 15.90 -8.84 1.62
C PHE A 117 14.44 -9.16 1.24
N LEU A 118 13.90 -8.50 0.22
CA LEU A 118 12.52 -8.69 -0.23
C LEU A 118 12.30 -10.02 -0.97
N LYS A 119 13.36 -10.77 -1.32
CA LYS A 119 13.26 -12.08 -1.97
C LYS A 119 13.19 -13.27 -1.00
N LYS A 120 13.22 -13.03 0.31
CA LYS A 120 13.35 -14.07 1.34
C LYS A 120 12.21 -14.02 2.34
N GLY A 121 11.98 -15.13 3.05
CA GLY A 121 10.96 -15.21 4.10
C GLY A 121 9.53 -15.45 3.62
N TRP A 122 9.34 -15.68 2.31
CA TRP A 122 8.06 -16.04 1.72
C TRP A 122 7.81 -17.54 1.80
N ASP A 123 6.62 -17.93 2.26
CA ASP A 123 6.17 -19.32 2.19
C ASP A 123 6.12 -19.81 0.74
N SER A 124 6.23 -21.13 0.53
CA SER A 124 6.26 -21.73 -0.82
C SER A 124 5.04 -21.41 -1.67
N GLY A 125 3.90 -21.07 -1.05
CA GLY A 125 2.70 -20.61 -1.75
C GLY A 125 2.76 -19.16 -2.24
N ALA A 126 3.62 -18.31 -1.66
CA ALA A 126 3.76 -16.90 -2.01
C ALA A 126 4.79 -16.65 -3.12
N GLN A 127 5.65 -17.63 -3.43
CA GLN A 127 6.79 -17.47 -4.35
C GLN A 127 6.42 -17.43 -5.84
N HIS A 128 5.14 -17.54 -6.20
CA HIS A 128 4.67 -17.59 -7.60
C HIS A 128 3.64 -16.52 -7.95
N HIS A 129 3.54 -15.45 -7.14
CA HIS A 129 2.56 -14.39 -7.36
C HIS A 129 3.25 -13.10 -7.78
N ALA A 130 2.68 -12.41 -8.75
CA ALA A 130 3.04 -11.02 -9.01
C ALA A 130 2.50 -10.15 -7.86
N PHE A 131 3.30 -9.19 -7.42
CA PHE A 131 3.01 -8.29 -6.30
C PHE A 131 2.80 -6.87 -6.82
N ILE A 132 1.94 -6.09 -6.18
CA ILE A 132 2.01 -4.63 -6.36
C ILE A 132 3.15 -4.10 -5.51
N PHE A 133 4.16 -3.56 -6.17
CA PHE A 133 5.22 -2.83 -5.50
C PHE A 133 4.85 -1.35 -5.44
N ILE A 134 4.81 -0.80 -4.23
CA ILE A 134 4.46 0.61 -4.00
C ILE A 134 5.70 1.34 -3.50
N THR A 135 6.14 2.35 -4.23
CA THR A 135 7.18 3.28 -3.77
C THR A 135 6.52 4.57 -3.32
N VAL A 136 6.76 4.97 -2.08
CA VAL A 136 6.27 6.25 -1.53
C VAL A 136 7.47 7.11 -1.13
N GLU A 137 7.47 8.35 -1.58
CA GLU A 137 8.51 9.34 -1.28
C GLU A 137 7.84 10.61 -0.73
N SER A 138 8.44 11.19 0.32
CA SER A 138 8.03 12.44 0.98
C SER A 138 8.94 13.61 0.61
#